data_AF-A0A0T6YB31-F1
#
_entry.id   AF-A0A0T6YB31-F1
#
_cell.length_a   1.000
_cell.length_b   1.000
_cell.length_c   1.000
_cell.angle_alpha   90.00
_cell.angle_beta   90.00
_cell.angle_gamma   90.00
#
_symmetry.space_group_name_H-M   'P 1'
#
loop_
_entity.id
_entity.type
_entity.pdbx_description
1 polymer ?
#
loop_
_entity_poly.entity_id
_entity_poly.type
_entity_poly.pdbx_seq_one_letter_code
_entity_poly.pdbx_strand_id
1 'polypeptide(L)'
;MGGWGSTGINVAPDGTVLPCHAAATIPGLVFDRVAEKPLSAIWYDGAAFNAFRGHAWMQEPCRSCARRDHDHGGCRCQAMALAADPTATDPVCRYAPARPAVDHILEQQAPSASPFIYRDSKP
;
A
#
# COMPACT_ATOMS: atom_id res chain seq x y z
N MET A 1 2.68 4.65 -6.91
CA MET A 1 1.97 3.40 -6.55
C MET A 1 0.97 3.11 -7.66
N GLY A 2 0.78 1.84 -8.05
CA GLY A 2 -0.10 1.46 -9.18
C GLY A 2 -1.60 1.42 -8.87
N GLY A 3 -1.99 1.69 -7.62
CA GLY A 3 -3.37 1.58 -7.13
C GLY A 3 -3.63 0.30 -6.34
N TRP A 4 -4.62 0.34 -5.45
CA TRP A 4 -5.03 -0.81 -4.65
C TRP A 4 -5.86 -1.78 -5.48
N GLY A 5 -5.43 -3.04 -5.56
CA GLY A 5 -6.15 -4.08 -6.30
C GLY A 5 -6.38 -3.72 -7.78
N SER A 6 -5.42 -3.06 -8.42
CA SER A 6 -5.50 -2.62 -9.83
C SER A 6 -4.58 -3.40 -10.77
N THR A 7 -3.40 -3.81 -10.31
CA THR A 7 -2.37 -4.43 -11.17
C THR A 7 -2.18 -5.92 -10.91
N GLY A 8 -2.30 -6.37 -9.67
CA GLY A 8 -1.92 -7.73 -9.31
C GLY A 8 -2.64 -8.25 -8.08
N ILE A 9 -2.47 -9.56 -7.89
CA ILE A 9 -3.04 -10.34 -6.81
C ILE A 9 -1.90 -11.13 -6.17
N ASN A 10 -1.91 -11.21 -4.84
CA ASN A 10 -1.07 -12.17 -4.12
C ASN A 10 -1.95 -13.26 -3.53
N VAL A 11 -1.51 -14.51 -3.64
CA VAL A 11 -2.14 -15.67 -2.99
C VAL A 11 -1.15 -16.23 -1.98
N ALA A 12 -1.51 -16.19 -0.71
CA ALA A 12 -0.70 -16.77 0.37
C ALA A 12 -0.73 -18.31 0.31
N PRO A 13 0.23 -19.01 0.95
CA PRO A 13 0.30 -20.48 0.91
C PRO A 13 -0.95 -21.18 1.44
N ASP A 14 -1.68 -20.55 2.35
CA ASP A 14 -2.94 -21.08 2.87
C ASP A 14 -4.11 -20.89 1.88
N GLY A 15 -3.95 -20.13 0.79
CA GLY A 15 -4.97 -19.81 -0.20
C GLY A 15 -5.63 -18.44 -0.02
N THR A 16 -5.24 -17.64 0.98
CA THR A 16 -5.78 -16.30 1.22
C THR A 16 -5.35 -15.33 0.10
N VAL A 17 -6.29 -14.55 -0.42
CA VAL A 17 -6.07 -13.64 -1.56
C VAL A 17 -5.98 -12.19 -1.11
N LEU A 18 -4.89 -11.52 -1.50
CA LEU A 18 -4.52 -10.19 -1.01
C LEU A 18 -4.37 -9.19 -2.16
N PRO A 19 -4.87 -7.94 -2.02
CA PRO A 19 -4.68 -6.87 -3.01
C PRO A 19 -3.23 -6.36 -3.12
N CYS A 20 -2.44 -6.56 -2.08
CA CYS A 20 -1.00 -6.31 -2.05
C CYS A 20 -0.36 -7.19 -0.95
N HIS A 21 0.97 -7.34 -0.95
CA HIS A 21 1.65 -8.28 -0.05
C HIS A 21 1.42 -7.93 1.43
N ALA A 22 1.40 -6.64 1.74
CA ALA A 22 1.22 -6.15 3.10
C ALA A 22 -0.25 -5.87 3.46
N ALA A 23 -1.23 -6.28 2.65
CA ALA A 23 -2.64 -5.93 2.90
C ALA A 23 -3.15 -6.42 4.27
N ALA A 24 -2.68 -7.59 4.72
CA ALA A 24 -3.03 -8.18 6.00
C ALA A 24 -2.55 -7.37 7.23
N THR A 25 -1.71 -6.35 7.05
CA THR A 25 -1.33 -5.44 8.15
C THR A 25 -2.41 -4.41 8.48
N ILE A 26 -3.43 -4.25 7.62
CA ILE A 26 -4.53 -3.31 7.81
C ILE A 26 -5.64 -4.00 8.61
N PRO A 27 -5.94 -3.55 9.84
CA PRO A 27 -7.02 -4.12 10.64
C PRO A 27 -8.38 -3.91 9.97
N GLY A 28 -9.28 -4.89 10.14
CA GLY A 28 -10.66 -4.80 9.65
C GLY A 28 -10.88 -5.18 8.19
N LEU A 29 -9.82 -5.47 7.42
CA LEU A 29 -10.00 -6.08 6.09
C LEU A 29 -10.40 -7.56 6.21
N VAL A 30 -11.34 -7.97 5.37
CA VAL A 30 -11.80 -9.36 5.25
C VAL A 30 -11.34 -9.92 3.91
N PHE A 31 -10.53 -11.00 3.97
CA PHE A 31 -9.93 -11.62 2.80
C PHE A 31 -10.66 -12.92 2.43
N ASP A 32 -10.83 -13.12 1.13
CA ASP A 32 -11.37 -14.35 0.57
C ASP A 32 -10.24 -15.36 0.26
N ARG A 33 -10.62 -16.62 0.08
CA ARG A 33 -9.68 -17.72 -0.21
C ARG A 33 -9.98 -18.33 -1.58
N VAL A 34 -8.93 -18.66 -2.34
CA VAL A 34 -9.06 -19.27 -3.69
C VAL A 34 -9.74 -20.64 -3.68
N ALA A 35 -9.71 -21.34 -2.55
CA ALA A 35 -10.38 -22.61 -2.38
C ALA A 35 -11.90 -22.48 -2.22
N GLU A 36 -12.39 -21.28 -1.90
CA GLU A 36 -13.80 -21.02 -1.54
C GLU A 36 -14.53 -20.19 -2.59
N LYS A 37 -13.83 -19.31 -3.30
CA LYS A 37 -14.42 -18.42 -4.32
C LYS A 37 -13.54 -18.37 -5.58
N PRO A 38 -14.16 -18.29 -6.79
CA PRO A 38 -13.42 -18.05 -8.02
C PRO A 38 -12.60 -16.76 -7.94
N LEU A 39 -11.37 -16.77 -8.47
CA LEU A 39 -10.46 -15.62 -8.40
C LEU A 39 -11.05 -14.36 -9.04
N SER A 40 -11.86 -14.51 -10.09
CA SER A 40 -12.59 -13.40 -10.72
C SER A 40 -13.57 -12.73 -9.76
N ALA A 41 -14.35 -13.51 -9.00
CA ALA A 41 -15.28 -12.99 -8.02
C ALA A 41 -14.52 -12.29 -6.86
N ILE A 42 -13.41 -12.87 -6.41
CA ILE A 42 -12.56 -12.22 -5.39
C ILE A 42 -12.00 -10.89 -5.91
N TRP A 43 -11.55 -10.86 -7.16
CA TRP A 43 -10.99 -9.65 -7.78
C TRP A 43 -12.02 -8.54 -7.95
N TYR A 44 -13.22 -8.83 -8.49
CA TYR A 44 -14.21 -7.81 -8.80
C TYR A 44 -15.11 -7.46 -7.61
N ASP A 45 -15.47 -8.45 -6.77
CA ASP A 45 -16.49 -8.29 -5.74
C ASP A 45 -15.93 -8.40 -4.31
N GLY A 46 -14.70 -8.90 -4.13
CA GLY A 46 -14.10 -9.12 -2.82
C GLY A 46 -13.97 -7.84 -1.98
N ALA A 47 -14.38 -7.91 -0.72
CA ALA A 47 -14.42 -6.75 0.17
C ALA A 47 -13.03 -6.12 0.37
N ALA A 48 -11.99 -6.92 0.61
CA ALA A 48 -10.62 -6.42 0.71
C ALA A 48 -10.13 -5.73 -0.58
N PHE A 49 -10.49 -6.23 -1.76
CA PHE A 49 -10.10 -5.63 -3.04
C PHE A 49 -10.80 -4.30 -3.29
N ASN A 50 -12.06 -4.17 -2.88
CA ASN A 50 -12.84 -2.96 -3.09
C ASN A 50 -12.69 -1.90 -2.00
N ALA A 51 -12.11 -2.23 -0.83
CA ALA A 51 -11.95 -1.32 0.30
C ALA A 51 -11.29 0.03 -0.08
N PHE A 52 -10.24 -0.01 -0.91
CA PHE A 52 -9.52 1.20 -1.37
C PHE A 52 -9.41 1.28 -2.88
N ARG A 53 -10.33 0.63 -3.62
CA ARG A 53 -10.38 0.74 -5.08
C ARG A 53 -11.16 2.00 -5.50
N GLY A 54 -10.70 2.65 -6.56
CA GLY A 54 -11.28 3.92 -7.02
C GLY A 54 -10.97 5.07 -6.05
N HIS A 55 -11.84 6.08 -6.00
CA HIS A 55 -11.58 7.34 -5.26
C HIS A 55 -12.59 7.65 -4.15
N ALA A 56 -13.65 6.85 -3.98
CA ALA A 56 -14.73 7.15 -3.04
C ALA A 56 -14.27 7.20 -1.57
N TRP A 57 -13.25 6.40 -1.23
CA TRP A 57 -12.65 6.33 0.10
C TRP A 57 -11.67 7.47 0.40
N MET A 58 -11.24 8.23 -0.60
CA MET A 58 -10.15 9.20 -0.44
C MET A 58 -10.57 10.36 0.47
N GLN A 59 -9.71 10.70 1.42
CA GLN A 59 -9.80 11.93 2.21
C GLN A 59 -9.09 13.10 1.50
N GLU A 60 -9.25 14.32 1.99
CA GLU A 60 -8.41 15.44 1.54
C GLU A 60 -6.97 15.28 2.06
N PRO A 61 -5.95 15.74 1.29
CA PRO A 61 -6.05 16.44 0.00
C PRO A 61 -6.23 15.54 -1.23
N CYS A 62 -6.18 14.20 -1.08
CA CYS A 62 -6.25 13.28 -2.23
C CYS A 62 -7.56 13.38 -3.01
N ARG A 63 -8.68 13.59 -2.32
CA ARG A 63 -10.01 13.67 -2.92
C ARG A 63 -10.08 14.76 -4.00
N SER A 64 -9.52 15.95 -3.75
CA SER A 64 -9.47 17.04 -4.74
C SER A 64 -8.13 17.14 -5.50
N CYS A 65 -7.21 16.18 -5.33
CA CYS A 65 -5.89 16.24 -5.94
C CYS A 65 -5.91 15.89 -7.43
N ALA A 66 -5.25 16.70 -8.26
CA ALA A 66 -5.08 16.44 -9.69
C ALA A 66 -4.28 15.14 -9.99
N ARG A 67 -3.55 14.60 -9.00
CA ARG A 67 -2.74 13.39 -9.14
C ARG A 67 -3.43 12.10 -8.68
N ARG A 68 -4.67 12.18 -8.18
CA ARG A 68 -5.36 11.02 -7.58
C ARG A 68 -5.50 9.83 -8.56
N ASP A 69 -5.63 10.10 -9.85
CA ASP A 69 -5.73 9.09 -10.90
C ASP A 69 -4.36 8.50 -11.31
N HIS A 70 -3.25 9.08 -10.84
CA HIS A 70 -1.88 8.67 -11.16
C HIS A 70 -1.21 7.88 -10.05
N ASP A 71 -1.38 8.31 -8.80
CA ASP A 71 -0.74 7.69 -7.64
C ASP A 71 -1.73 7.03 -6.66
N HIS A 72 -3.03 7.23 -6.88
CA HIS A 72 -4.11 6.63 -6.11
C HIS A 72 -4.01 6.90 -4.60
N GLY A 73 -3.49 8.08 -4.24
CA GLY A 73 -3.29 8.50 -2.85
C GLY A 73 -2.06 7.88 -2.17
N GLY A 74 -1.31 7.01 -2.86
CA GLY A 74 -0.13 6.30 -2.35
C GLY A 74 -0.45 4.97 -1.67
N CYS A 75 0.47 4.47 -0.85
CA CYS A 75 0.41 3.15 -0.23
C CYS A 75 -0.51 3.12 1.02
N ARG A 76 -1.54 2.26 1.00
CA ARG A 76 -2.49 2.09 2.12
C ARG A 76 -1.83 1.46 3.36
N CYS A 77 -0.92 0.50 3.14
CA CYS A 77 -0.19 -0.15 4.23
C CYS A 77 0.77 0.83 4.93
N GLN A 78 1.36 1.77 4.18
CA GLN A 78 2.20 2.81 4.75
C GLN A 78 1.38 3.87 5.48
N ALA A 79 0.24 4.28 4.92
CA ALA A 79 -0.71 5.15 5.63
C ALA A 79 -1.15 4.53 6.97
N MET A 80 -1.50 3.25 6.97
CA MET A 80 -1.80 2.52 8.21
C MET A 80 -0.61 2.51 9.18
N ALA A 81 0.60 2.19 8.70
CA ALA A 81 1.77 2.05 9.57
C ALA A 81 2.24 3.36 10.21
N LEU A 82 2.11 4.48 9.50
CA LEU A 82 2.67 5.77 9.91
C LEU A 82 1.62 6.78 10.42
N ALA A 83 0.36 6.63 9.99
CA ALA A 83 -0.74 7.51 10.40
C ALA A 83 -1.85 6.77 11.16
N ALA A 84 -1.72 5.46 11.38
CA ALA A 84 -2.73 4.61 12.02
C ALA A 84 -4.11 4.63 11.32
N ASP A 85 -4.16 5.05 10.06
CA ASP A 85 -5.38 5.14 9.25
C ASP A 85 -5.06 4.75 7.79
N PRO A 86 -5.62 3.65 7.25
CA PRO A 86 -5.36 3.24 5.88
C PRO A 86 -6.04 4.16 4.83
N THR A 87 -6.99 4.99 5.24
CA THR A 87 -7.66 5.99 4.38
C THR A 87 -6.91 7.32 4.33
N ALA A 88 -5.96 7.54 5.23
CA ALA A 88 -5.14 8.74 5.23
C ALA A 88 -4.30 8.84 3.94
N THR A 89 -3.95 10.07 3.57
CA THR A 89 -2.95 10.31 2.51
C THR A 89 -1.64 9.64 2.90
N ASP A 90 -0.99 8.95 1.97
CA ASP A 90 0.32 8.33 2.23
C ASP A 90 1.32 9.37 2.77
N PRO A 91 1.87 9.19 3.99
CA PRO A 91 2.76 10.17 4.63
C PRO A 91 4.03 10.50 3.84
N VAL A 92 4.43 9.70 2.86
CA VAL A 92 5.54 10.05 1.94
C VAL A 92 5.18 11.26 1.07
N CYS A 93 3.90 11.44 0.74
CA CYS A 93 3.44 12.60 0.00
C CYS A 93 3.74 13.89 0.79
N ARG A 94 4.38 14.87 0.14
CA ARG A 94 4.70 16.17 0.75
C ARG A 94 3.47 16.97 1.20
N TYR A 95 2.28 16.62 0.71
CA TYR A 95 1.01 17.26 1.07
C TYR A 95 0.24 16.48 2.14
N ALA A 96 0.75 15.34 2.59
CA ALA A 96 0.10 14.56 3.64
C ALA A 96 0.15 15.32 4.98
N PRO A 97 -0.97 15.42 5.72
CA PRO A 97 -0.95 15.97 7.08
C PRO A 97 0.04 15.25 8.01
N ALA A 98 0.19 13.93 7.82
CA ALA A 98 1.11 13.08 8.59
C ALA A 98 2.56 13.06 8.05
N ARG A 99 2.90 13.91 7.06
CA ARG A 99 4.26 14.02 6.50
C ARG A 99 5.36 14.24 7.56
N PRO A 100 5.16 15.03 8.63
CA PRO A 100 6.19 15.21 9.66
C PRO A 100 6.69 13.91 10.31
N ALA A 101 5.88 12.85 10.36
CA ALA A 101 6.31 11.56 10.90
C ALA A 101 7.42 10.92 10.04
N VAL A 102 7.35 11.07 8.71
CA VAL A 102 8.39 10.59 7.80
C VAL A 102 9.64 11.44 7.92
N ASP A 103 9.48 12.77 7.96
CA ASP A 103 10.62 13.68 8.07
C ASP A 103 11.44 13.42 9.35
N HIS A 104 10.77 13.16 10.47
CA HIS A 104 11.44 12.79 11.73
C HIS A 104 12.25 11.49 11.63
N ILE A 105 11.71 10.46 10.95
CA ILE A 105 12.43 9.20 10.72
C ILE A 105 13.68 9.45 9.86
N LEU A 106 13.57 10.30 8.82
CA LEU A 106 14.68 10.62 7.93
C LEU A 106 15.79 11.41 8.64
N GLU A 107 15.46 12.34 9.52
CA GLU A 107 16.44 13.10 10.32
C GLU A 107 17.28 12.19 11.23
N GLN A 108 16.71 11.09 11.72
CA GLN A 108 17.41 10.11 12.55
C GLN A 108 18.33 9.18 11.77
N GLN A 109 18.13 9.07 10.44
CA GLN A 109 18.95 8.23 9.57
C GLN A 109 20.10 9.04 8.97
N ALA A 110 21.16 9.25 9.75
CA ALA A 110 22.42 9.75 9.20
C ALA A 110 22.99 8.71 8.20
N PRO A 111 23.41 9.11 6.99
CA PRO A 111 23.97 8.16 6.03
C PRO A 111 25.27 7.55 6.57
N SER A 112 25.27 6.24 6.83
CA SER A 112 26.51 5.46 6.92
C SER A 112 27.05 5.29 5.52
N ALA A 113 28.05 6.09 5.16
CA ALA A 113 28.79 5.96 3.90
C ALA A 113 29.76 4.77 3.99
N SER A 114 29.22 3.55 4.10
CA SER A 114 30.00 2.34 3.86
C SER A 114 30.03 2.06 2.36
N PRO A 115 31.21 1.83 1.75
CA PRO A 115 31.29 1.53 0.33
C PRO A 115 30.53 0.23 0.00
N PHE A 116 29.81 0.21 -1.12
CA PHE A 116 29.18 -1.01 -1.61
C PHE A 116 30.26 -2.05 -1.96
N ILE A 117 30.13 -3.27 -1.42
CA ILE A 117 30.95 -4.42 -1.80
C ILE A 117 30.12 -5.27 -2.76
N TYR A 118 30.51 -5.29 -4.03
CA TYR A 118 29.86 -6.14 -5.03
C TYR A 118 30.45 -7.55 -4.95
N ARG A 119 29.61 -8.57 -5.15
CA ARG A 119 30.09 -9.94 -5.35
C ARG A 119 30.67 -10.01 -6.77
N ASP A 120 31.95 -10.36 -6.89
CA ASP A 120 32.52 -10.71 -8.19
C ASP A 120 31.74 -11.87 -8.78
N SER A 121 31.22 -11.69 -10.00
CA SER A 121 30.77 -12.82 -10.81
C SER A 121 31.98 -13.71 -11.04
N LYS A 122 31.96 -14.93 -10.49
CA LYS A 122 32.99 -15.95 -10.79
C LYS A 122 33.17 -16.05 -12.32
N PRO A 123 34.42 -16.17 -12.80
CA PRO A 123 34.72 -16.32 -14.22
C PRO A 123 34.12 -17.61 -14.80
#